data_AF-A0A3C0TWL0-F1
#
_entry.id   AF-A0A3C0TWL0-F1
#
_cell.length_a   1.000
_cell.length_b   1.000
_cell.length_c   1.000
_cell.angle_alpha   90.00
_cell.angle_beta   90.00
_cell.angle_gamma   90.00
#
_symmetry.space_group_name_H-M   'P 1'
#
loop_
_entity.id
_entity.type
_entity.pdbx_description
1 polymer ?
#
loop_
_entity_poly.entity_id
_entity_poly.type
_entity_poly.pdbx_seq_one_letter_code
_entity_poly.pdbx_strand_id
1 'polypeptide(L)'
;MQGRYVPSLLAAIGGVIEQHLITTGFMAGGSAPASGGARQAAPGGGASFVTQEPEAMHLRPCPKCHAPAVSRIEGCDACMNCGYSRCG
;
A
#
# COMPACT_ATOMS: atom_id res chain seq x y z
N MET A 1 12.07 9.71 -24.90
CA MET A 1 11.64 10.41 -23.66
C MET A 1 10.12 10.61 -23.71
N GLN A 2 9.33 9.58 -23.40
CA GLN A 2 7.86 9.67 -23.29
C GLN A 2 7.43 9.21 -21.89
N GLY A 3 7.94 9.90 -20.86
CA GLY A 3 7.39 9.74 -19.52
C GLY A 3 6.03 10.41 -19.48
N ARG A 4 4.94 9.63 -19.61
CA ARG A 4 3.60 10.14 -19.24
C ARG A 4 3.59 10.31 -17.73
N TYR A 5 3.15 11.48 -17.26
CA TYR A 5 3.00 11.70 -15.83
C TYR A 5 1.96 10.72 -15.27
N VAL A 6 2.33 10.00 -14.22
CA VAL A 6 1.41 9.12 -13.49
C VAL A 6 1.19 9.72 -12.11
N PRO A 7 -0.07 10.01 -11.73
CA PRO A 7 -0.36 10.74 -10.49
C PRO A 7 -0.07 9.93 -9.22
N SER A 8 -0.06 8.59 -9.30
CA SER A 8 0.20 7.71 -8.15
C SER A 8 0.67 6.31 -8.58
N LEU A 9 1.26 5.55 -7.65
CA LEU A 9 1.69 4.16 -7.91
C LEU A 9 0.51 3.26 -8.30
N LEU A 10 -0.65 3.43 -7.66
CA LEU A 10 -1.85 2.68 -8.01
C LEU A 10 -2.31 2.97 -9.44
N ALA A 11 -2.21 4.23 -9.90
CA ALA A 11 -2.52 4.58 -11.28
C ALA A 11 -1.52 3.95 -12.27
N ALA A 12 -0.25 3.81 -11.91
CA ALA A 12 0.73 3.10 -12.74
C ALA A 12 0.38 1.62 -12.87
N ILE A 13 0.05 0.97 -11.76
CA ILE A 13 -0.34 -0.45 -11.73
C ILE A 13 -1.62 -0.66 -12.54
N GLY A 14 -2.62 0.21 -12.36
CA GLY A 14 -3.88 0.16 -13.12
C GLY A 14 -3.67 0.22 -14.63
N GLY A 15 -2.79 1.11 -15.10
CA GLY A 15 -2.47 1.20 -16.54
C GLY A 15 -1.80 -0.06 -17.10
N VAL A 16 -0.95 -0.74 -16.31
CA VAL A 16 -0.33 -2.01 -16.73
C VAL A 16 -1.37 -3.13 -16.83
N ILE A 17 -2.28 -3.21 -15.86
CA ILE A 17 -3.34 -4.21 -15.85
C ILE A 17 -4.30 -3.99 -17.03
N GLU A 18 -4.74 -2.75 -17.26
CA GLU A 18 -5.61 -2.39 -18.39
C GLU A 18 -4.97 -2.81 -19.73
N GLN A 19 -3.70 -2.46 -19.94
CA GLN A 19 -2.97 -2.85 -21.15
C GLN A 19 -2.89 -4.37 -21.30
N HIS A 20 -2.62 -5.09 -20.21
CA HIS A 20 -2.56 -6.56 -20.23
C HIS A 20 -3.91 -7.19 -20.60
N LEU A 21 -5.01 -6.69 -20.03
CA LEU A 21 -6.36 -7.18 -20.30
C LEU A 21 -6.80 -6.88 -21.75
N ILE A 22 -6.39 -5.75 -22.33
CA ILE A 22 -6.60 -5.46 -23.74
C ILE A 22 -5.77 -6.42 -24.62
N THR A 23 -4.49 -6.59 -24.31
CA THR A 23 -3.59 -7.47 -25.07
C THR A 23 -4.05 -8.92 -25.08
N THR A 24 -4.60 -9.40 -23.96
CA THR A 24 -5.15 -10.77 -23.84
C THR A 24 -6.55 -10.91 -24.43
N GLY A 25 -7.15 -9.83 -24.91
CA GLY A 25 -8.49 -9.84 -25.53
C GLY A 25 -9.66 -9.88 -24.54
N PHE A 26 -9.40 -9.69 -23.24
CA PHE A 26 -10.44 -9.62 -22.21
C PHE A 26 -11.21 -8.30 -22.22
N MET A 27 -10.65 -7.22 -22.79
CA MET A 27 -11.32 -5.93 -22.95
C MET A 27 -11.06 -5.34 -24.35
N ALA A 28 -12.06 -4.62 -24.90
CA ALA A 28 -11.88 -3.86 -26.12
C ALA A 28 -11.04 -2.59 -25.85
N GLY A 29 -10.04 -2.33 -26.69
CA GLY A 29 -9.17 -1.16 -26.53
C GLY A 29 -9.90 0.14 -26.88
N GLY A 30 -10.27 0.91 -25.86
CA GLY A 30 -10.84 2.24 -26.04
C GLY A 30 -11.02 2.99 -24.72
N SER A 31 -9.97 3.64 -24.23
CA SER A 31 -10.11 4.67 -23.20
C SER A 31 -10.21 6.05 -23.87
N ALA A 32 -11.40 6.65 -23.79
CA ALA A 32 -11.54 8.08 -24.03
C ALA A 32 -10.58 8.83 -23.08
N PRO A 33 -9.92 9.91 -23.52
CA PRO A 33 -9.01 10.62 -22.65
C PRO A 33 -9.80 11.13 -21.44
N ALA A 34 -9.35 10.82 -20.23
CA ALA A 34 -9.79 11.48 -19.01
C ALA A 34 -9.32 12.94 -19.03
N SER A 35 -9.91 13.75 -19.91
CA SER A 35 -9.83 15.20 -19.90
C SER A 35 -10.60 15.68 -18.67
N GLY A 36 -9.90 16.41 -17.80
CA GLY A 36 -10.38 16.77 -16.47
C GLY A 36 -11.72 17.50 -16.42
N GLY A 37 -12.42 17.31 -15.30
CA GLY A 37 -13.53 18.16 -14.88
C GLY A 37 -14.74 17.40 -14.31
N ALA A 38 -14.93 17.56 -13.00
CA ALA A 38 -16.21 17.51 -12.26
C ALA A 38 -16.98 16.18 -12.08
N ARG A 39 -17.06 15.80 -10.79
CA ARG A 39 -18.22 15.29 -10.02
C ARG A 39 -18.99 14.07 -10.57
N GLN A 40 -18.80 12.93 -9.91
CA GLN A 40 -19.94 12.17 -9.38
C GLN A 40 -19.62 11.65 -7.97
N ALA A 41 -20.41 12.12 -7.01
CA ALA A 41 -20.61 11.43 -5.76
C ALA A 41 -21.62 10.31 -5.98
N ALA A 42 -21.35 9.12 -5.44
CA ALA A 42 -22.37 8.13 -5.14
C ALA A 42 -22.05 7.50 -3.76
N PRO A 43 -23.00 7.52 -2.81
CA PRO A 43 -22.82 6.97 -1.47
C PRO A 43 -23.28 5.49 -1.42
N GLY A 44 -22.60 4.71 -0.57
CA GLY A 44 -23.16 3.47 0.00
C GLY A 44 -22.98 2.20 -0.84
N GLY A 45 -22.35 1.20 -0.23
CA GLY A 45 -22.31 -0.17 -0.76
C GLY A 45 -21.30 -1.01 -0.01
N GLY A 46 -21.71 -1.54 1.15
CA GLY A 46 -20.88 -2.35 2.02
C GLY A 46 -20.30 -3.57 1.31
N ALA A 47 -18.99 -3.75 1.45
CA ALA A 47 -18.36 -5.05 1.42
C ALA A 47 -17.52 -5.13 2.70
N SER A 48 -18.10 -5.79 3.70
CA SER A 48 -17.40 -6.22 4.90
C SER A 48 -16.21 -7.08 4.48
N PHE A 49 -15.02 -6.49 4.45
CA PHE A 49 -13.81 -7.28 4.51
C PHE A 49 -13.54 -7.61 5.97
N VAL A 50 -13.74 -8.89 6.25
CA VAL A 50 -13.39 -9.62 7.45
C VAL A 50 -12.18 -9.01 8.14
N THR A 51 -12.39 -8.54 9.36
CA THR A 51 -11.35 -8.28 10.35
C THR A 51 -10.58 -9.58 10.57
N GLN A 52 -9.57 -9.83 9.75
CA GLN A 52 -8.53 -10.77 10.11
C GLN A 52 -7.54 -9.94 10.92
N GLU A 53 -7.82 -9.83 12.21
CA GLU A 53 -6.78 -9.43 13.17
C GLU A 53 -5.63 -10.42 12.96
N PRO A 54 -4.45 -10.00 12.48
CA PRO A 54 -3.29 -10.82 12.68
C PRO A 54 -3.14 -10.86 14.19
N GLU A 55 -3.39 -12.03 14.79
CA GLU A 55 -3.05 -12.36 16.15
C GLU A 55 -1.73 -11.66 16.45
N ALA A 56 -1.81 -10.57 17.23
CA ALA A 56 -0.67 -9.73 17.46
C ALA A 56 0.33 -10.62 18.19
N MET A 57 1.29 -11.19 17.46
CA MET A 57 2.61 -11.39 18.03
C MET A 57 2.92 -10.04 18.62
N HIS A 58 2.84 -9.93 19.94
CA HIS A 58 2.97 -8.67 20.67
C HIS A 58 4.43 -8.22 20.51
N LEU A 59 4.75 -7.69 19.33
CA LEU A 59 6.01 -7.04 19.02
C LEU A 59 6.09 -5.90 20.02
N ARG A 60 7.03 -5.99 20.95
CA ARG A 60 7.17 -5.02 22.02
C ARG A 60 7.31 -3.64 21.40
N PRO A 61 6.49 -2.65 21.80
CA PRO A 61 6.60 -1.32 21.25
C PRO A 61 7.94 -0.70 21.68
N CYS A 62 8.61 -0.01 20.75
CA CYS A 62 9.84 0.69 21.06
C CYS A 62 9.59 1.82 22.08
N PRO A 63 10.37 1.93 23.16
CA PRO A 63 10.19 3.00 24.15
C PRO A 63 10.51 4.40 23.60
N LYS A 64 11.21 4.50 22.46
CA LYS A 64 11.61 5.79 21.84
C LYS A 64 10.61 6.28 20.79
N CYS A 65 10.08 5.38 19.96
CA CYS A 65 9.24 5.76 18.81
C CYS A 65 7.89 5.03 18.75
N HIS A 66 7.60 4.14 19.72
CA HIS A 66 6.38 3.35 19.82
C HIS A 66 6.05 2.43 18.64
N ALA A 67 6.93 2.34 17.65
CA ALA A 67 6.79 1.39 16.55
C ALA A 67 6.93 -0.06 17.07
N PRO A 68 6.13 -1.02 16.57
CA PRO A 68 6.24 -2.45 16.86
C PRO A 68 7.40 -3.06 16.06
N ALA A 69 8.61 -2.54 16.25
CA ALA A 69 9.79 -2.88 15.45
C ALA A 69 11.01 -3.19 16.31
N VAL A 70 10.81 -3.61 17.57
CA VAL A 70 11.88 -4.05 18.48
C VAL A 70 12.10 -5.55 18.33
N SER A 71 13.34 -5.93 18.09
CA SER A 71 13.81 -7.31 18.02
C SER A 71 15.04 -7.49 18.90
N ARG A 72 15.26 -8.69 19.44
CA ARG A 72 16.44 -8.98 20.25
C ARG A 72 17.54 -9.57 19.36
N ILE A 73 18.67 -8.88 19.27
CA ILE A 73 19.81 -9.25 18.43
C ILE A 73 21.06 -9.21 19.31
N GLU A 74 21.85 -10.28 19.31
CA GLU A 74 23.08 -10.40 20.12
C GLU A 74 22.88 -10.09 21.62
N GLY A 75 21.69 -10.37 22.16
CA GLY A 75 21.36 -10.11 23.57
C GLY A 75 20.91 -8.67 23.89
N CYS A 76 20.84 -7.78 22.90
CA CYS A 76 20.35 -6.41 23.06
C CYS A 76 18.97 -6.24 22.39
N ASP A 77 18.12 -5.40 22.99
CA ASP A 77 16.84 -5.01 22.39
C ASP A 77 17.11 -3.87 21.38
N ALA A 78 16.90 -4.13 20.09
CA ALA A 78 17.20 -3.21 18.99
C ALA A 78 15.95 -2.89 18.15
N CYS A 79 15.71 -1.59 17.90
CA CYS A 79 14.60 -1.10 17.08
C CYS A 79 15.06 -0.80 15.64
N MET A 80 14.46 -1.49 14.68
CA MET A 80 14.77 -1.34 13.25
C MET A 80 14.24 -0.03 12.64
N ASN A 81 13.34 0.69 13.32
CA ASN A 81 12.72 1.90 12.79
C ASN A 81 13.41 3.20 13.22
N CYS A 82 14.03 3.24 14.41
CA CYS A 82 14.64 4.47 14.95
C CYS A 82 16.06 4.31 15.49
N GLY A 83 16.63 3.11 15.41
CA GLY A 83 17.99 2.80 15.87
C GLY A 83 18.13 2.76 17.40
N TYR A 84 17.04 2.70 18.16
CA TYR A 84 17.10 2.46 19.61
C TYR A 84 17.75 1.10 19.90
N SER A 85 18.77 1.07 20.76
CA SER A 85 19.38 -0.17 21.24
C SER A 85 19.62 -0.10 22.75
N ARG A 86 19.28 -1.17 23.47
CA ARG A 86 19.59 -1.32 24.89
C ARG A 86 20.03 -2.74 25.18
N CYS A 87 21.26 -2.89 25.65
CA CYS A 87 21.81 -4.13 26.18
C CYS A 87 21.60 -4.15 27.70
N GLY A 88 21.30 -5.32 28.27
CA GLY A 88 21.08 -5.52 29.70
C GLY A 88 22.13 -6.43 30.31
#